data_AF-A0A1Y0IGV8-F1
#
_entry.id   AF-A0A1Y0IGV8-F1
#
_cell.length_a   1.000
_cell.length_b   1.000
_cell.length_c   1.000
_cell.angle_alpha   90.00
_cell.angle_beta   90.00
_cell.angle_gamma   90.00
#
_symmetry.space_group_name_H-M   'P 1'
#
loop_
_entity.id
_entity.type
_entity.pdbx_description
1 polymer ?
#
loop_
_entity_poly.entity_id
_entity_poly.type
_entity_poly.pdbx_seq_one_letter_code
_entity_poly.pdbx_strand_id
1 'polypeptide(L)'
;MTEQILGMLQDGASIVLQIAVLAGLLLLRNFKQRMQNYYDAQTTLQNRQLLAQLGREAFSYAETVYTTEDGPAKMNEAVKYLIDKCETCGMKDVPMKDMRAVIESAWLDDRRGTGSQDRARLITGEER
;
A
#
# COMPACT_ATOMS: atom_id res chain seq x y z
N MET A 1 44.83 -9.44 50.37
CA MET A 1 43.38 -9.15 50.44
C MET A 1 42.97 -8.01 49.51
N THR A 2 43.78 -6.95 49.33
CA THR A 2 43.48 -5.82 48.44
C THR A 2 43.40 -6.18 46.95
N GLU A 3 44.21 -7.11 46.45
CA GLU A 3 44.21 -7.50 45.03
C GLU A 3 42.98 -8.32 44.60
N GLN A 4 42.38 -9.10 45.51
CA GLN A 4 41.12 -9.82 45.23
C GLN A 4 39.93 -8.86 45.10
N ILE A 5 39.91 -7.79 45.90
CA ILE A 5 38.83 -6.79 45.88
C ILE A 5 38.90 -5.97 44.58
N LEU A 6 40.11 -5.68 44.10
CA LEU A 6 40.31 -4.94 42.85
C LEU A 6 39.90 -5.75 41.61
N GLY A 7 40.21 -7.06 41.59
CA GLY A 7 39.75 -7.98 40.54
C GLY A 7 38.22 -8.14 40.51
N MET A 8 37.58 -8.28 41.68
CA MET A 8 36.12 -8.33 41.78
C MET A 8 35.43 -7.03 41.32
N LEU A 9 36.05 -5.87 41.58
CA LEU A 9 35.54 -4.57 41.10
C LEU A 9 35.63 -4.45 39.57
N GLN A 10 36.74 -4.92 38.99
CA GLN A 10 36.97 -4.90 37.55
C GLN A 10 36.04 -5.87 36.80
N ASP A 11 35.83 -7.06 37.35
CA ASP A 11 34.86 -8.04 36.81
C ASP A 11 33.43 -7.50 36.90
N GLY A 12 33.06 -6.89 38.03
CA GLY A 12 31.75 -6.24 38.20
C GLY A 12 31.51 -5.11 37.19
N ALA A 13 32.52 -4.28 36.94
CA ALA A 13 32.44 -3.22 35.93
C ALA A 13 32.27 -3.77 34.50
N SER A 14 32.93 -4.87 34.18
CA SER A 14 32.83 -5.51 32.86
C SER A 14 31.43 -6.09 32.62
N ILE A 15 30.80 -6.68 33.64
CA ILE A 15 29.44 -7.23 33.56
C ILE A 15 28.43 -6.11 33.34
N VAL A 16 28.55 -5.00 34.06
CA VAL A 16 27.66 -3.84 33.89
C VAL A 16 27.79 -3.25 32.49
N LEU A 17 29.01 -3.17 31.96
CA LEU A 17 29.25 -2.71 30.60
C LEU A 17 28.62 -3.64 29.56
N GLN A 18 28.75 -4.96 29.73
CA GLN A 18 28.12 -5.95 28.84
C GLN A 18 26.59 -5.86 28.85
N ILE A 19 25.98 -5.69 30.03
CA ILE A 19 24.54 -5.49 30.16
C ILE A 19 24.10 -4.20 29.47
N ALA A 20 24.86 -3.11 29.61
CA ALA A 20 24.57 -1.84 28.95
C ALA A 20 24.63 -1.95 27.41
N VAL A 21 25.63 -2.67 26.88
CA VAL A 21 25.77 -2.94 25.44
C VAL A 21 24.62 -3.79 24.92
N LEU A 22 24.23 -4.84 25.65
CA LEU A 22 23.09 -5.70 25.28
C LEU A 22 21.77 -4.94 25.33
N ALA A 23 21.55 -4.11 26.36
CA ALA A 23 20.36 -3.26 26.47
C ALA A 23 20.31 -2.24 25.32
N GLY A 24 21.45 -1.63 24.95
CA GLY A 24 21.56 -0.73 23.81
C GLY A 24 21.21 -1.43 22.49
N LEU A 25 21.74 -2.63 22.25
CA LEU A 25 21.43 -3.45 21.07
C LEU A 25 19.94 -3.83 20.99
N LEU A 26 19.33 -4.21 22.12
CA LEU A 26 17.90 -4.54 22.21
C LEU A 26 17.00 -3.32 21.90
N LEU A 27 17.36 -2.15 22.41
CA LEU A 27 16.65 -0.90 22.14
C LEU A 27 16.77 -0.50 20.66
N LEU A 28 17.98 -0.55 20.10
CA LEU A 28 18.22 -0.28 18.68
C LEU A 28 17.43 -1.22 17.77
N ARG A 29 17.39 -2.52 18.11
CA ARG A 29 16.63 -3.51 17.35
C ARG A 29 15.12 -3.25 17.42
N ASN A 30 14.57 -2.96 18.59
CA ASN A 30 13.16 -2.61 18.75
C ASN A 30 12.80 -1.30 18.02
N PHE A 31 13.68 -0.30 18.06
CA PHE A 31 13.46 0.96 17.37
C PHE A 31 13.49 0.79 15.85
N LYS A 32 14.48 0.04 15.33
CA LYS A 32 14.55 -0.30 13.91
C LYS A 32 13.29 -1.02 13.44
N GLN A 33 12.80 -1.99 14.22
CA GLN A 33 11.63 -2.78 13.87
C GLN A 33 10.34 -1.95 13.91
N ARG A 34 10.19 -1.03 14.88
CA ARG A 34 9.08 -0.07 14.90
C ARG A 34 9.11 0.90 13.72
N MET A 35 10.29 1.41 13.38
CA MET A 35 10.46 2.29 12.23
C MET A 35 10.13 1.56 10.94
N GLN A 36 10.62 0.33 10.75
CA GLN A 36 10.29 -0.49 9.57
C GLN A 36 8.78 -0.71 9.44
N ASN A 37 8.10 -1.10 10.53
CA ASN A 37 6.65 -1.30 10.49
C ASN A 37 5.87 -0.01 10.23
N TYR A 38 6.34 1.14 10.74
CA TYR A 38 5.71 2.44 10.51
C TYR A 38 5.89 2.90 9.06
N TYR A 39 7.11 2.80 8.52
CA TYR A 39 7.40 3.09 7.12
C TYR A 39 6.65 2.15 6.18
N ASP A 40 6.67 0.84 6.43
CA ASP A 40 5.97 -0.15 5.60
C ASP A 40 4.45 0.08 5.63
N ALA A 41 3.86 0.38 6.79
CA ALA A 41 2.43 0.66 6.88
C ALA A 41 2.03 1.95 6.13
N GLN A 42 2.83 3.01 6.23
CA GLN A 42 2.52 4.29 5.60
C GLN A 42 2.77 4.26 4.08
N THR A 43 3.83 3.59 3.64
CA THR A 43 4.10 3.31 2.23
C THR A 43 3.02 2.39 1.64
N THR A 44 2.51 1.41 2.39
CA THR A 44 1.41 0.54 1.93
C THR A 44 0.11 1.33 1.70
N LEU A 45 -0.22 2.30 2.56
CA LEU A 45 -1.42 3.13 2.38
C LEU A 45 -1.31 4.05 1.16
N GLN A 46 -0.17 4.71 0.98
CA GLN A 46 0.09 5.53 -0.21
C GLN A 46 0.08 4.68 -1.47
N ASN A 47 0.71 3.50 -1.43
CA ASN A 47 0.74 2.58 -2.55
C ASN A 47 -0.67 2.11 -2.92
N ARG A 48 -1.53 1.85 -1.93
CA ARG A 48 -2.92 1.45 -2.17
C ARG A 48 -3.76 2.57 -2.79
N GLN A 49 -3.56 3.82 -2.36
CA GLN A 49 -4.25 4.97 -2.93
C GLN A 49 -3.80 5.23 -4.37
N LEU A 50 -2.49 5.16 -4.63
CA LEU A 50 -1.92 5.31 -5.96
C LEU A 50 -2.42 4.19 -6.89
N LEU A 51 -2.42 2.94 -6.42
CA LEU A 51 -2.96 1.81 -7.19
C LEU A 51 -4.45 1.98 -7.52
N ALA A 52 -5.25 2.53 -6.60
CA ALA A 52 -6.66 2.84 -6.86
C ALA A 52 -6.83 3.96 -7.91
N GLN A 53 -5.98 4.99 -7.89
CA GLN A 53 -5.98 6.05 -8.90
C GLN A 53 -5.59 5.51 -10.28
N LEU A 54 -4.47 4.78 -10.36
CA LEU A 54 -4.03 4.14 -11.60
C LEU A 54 -5.07 3.13 -12.12
N GLY A 55 -5.77 2.41 -11.23
CA GLY A 55 -6.86 1.51 -11.60
C GLY A 55 -8.04 2.23 -12.26
N ARG A 56 -8.41 3.43 -11.77
CA ARG A 56 -9.43 4.28 -12.41
C ARG A 56 -8.98 4.83 -13.75
N GLU A 57 -7.72 5.24 -13.85
CA GLU A 57 -7.13 5.69 -15.11
C GLU A 57 -7.14 4.55 -16.14
N ALA A 58 -6.70 3.36 -15.74
CA ALA A 58 -6.68 2.17 -16.59
C ALA A 58 -8.08 1.77 -17.06
N PHE A 59 -9.08 1.82 -16.17
CA PHE A 59 -10.48 1.60 -16.53
C PHE A 59 -10.97 2.61 -17.58
N SER A 60 -10.75 3.91 -17.33
CA SER A 60 -11.17 4.99 -18.24
C SER A 60 -10.46 4.90 -19.59
N TYR A 61 -9.18 4.56 -19.59
CA TYR A 61 -8.39 4.34 -20.80
C TYR A 61 -8.95 3.17 -21.60
N ALA A 62 -9.24 2.04 -20.94
CA ALA A 62 -9.80 0.88 -21.62
C ALA A 62 -11.20 1.15 -22.18
N GLU A 63 -12.03 1.90 -21.47
CA GLU A 63 -13.38 2.24 -21.93
C GLU A 63 -13.35 3.18 -23.15
N THR A 64 -12.41 4.12 -23.17
CA THR A 64 -12.28 5.12 -24.25
C THR A 64 -11.57 4.59 -25.50
N VAL A 65 -10.53 3.76 -25.33
CA VAL A 65 -9.73 3.25 -26.45
C VAL A 65 -10.34 1.98 -27.04
N TYR A 66 -10.85 1.09 -26.19
CA TYR A 66 -11.37 -0.22 -26.62
C TYR A 66 -12.90 -0.22 -26.58
N THR A 67 -13.54 0.75 -27.22
CA THR A 67 -15.02 0.90 -27.22
C THR A 67 -15.73 -0.31 -27.83
N THR A 68 -15.12 -0.95 -28.83
CA THR A 68 -15.68 -2.06 -29.63
C THR A 68 -15.41 -3.46 -29.08
N GLU A 69 -14.53 -3.59 -28.08
CA GLU A 69 -14.15 -4.87 -27.50
C GLU A 69 -15.18 -5.38 -26.49
N ASP A 70 -15.23 -6.69 -26.27
CA ASP A 70 -16.08 -7.28 -25.22
C ASP A 70 -15.54 -6.97 -23.81
N GLY A 71 -16.41 -6.97 -22.80
CA GLY A 71 -16.08 -6.64 -21.41
C GLY A 71 -14.84 -7.35 -20.84
N PRO A 72 -14.66 -8.67 -21.05
CA PRO A 72 -13.45 -9.38 -20.60
C PRO A 72 -12.17 -8.96 -21.33
N ALA A 73 -12.26 -8.60 -22.61
CA ALA A 73 -11.14 -8.14 -23.41
C ALA A 73 -10.71 -6.74 -22.96
N LYS A 74 -11.66 -5.82 -22.75
CA LYS A 74 -11.38 -4.49 -22.17
C LYS A 74 -10.72 -4.57 -20.80
N MET A 75 -11.19 -5.48 -19.94
CA MET A 75 -10.58 -5.72 -18.64
C MET A 75 -9.13 -6.18 -18.76
N ASN A 76 -8.83 -7.06 -19.72
CA ASN A 76 -7.47 -7.53 -19.93
C ASN A 76 -6.53 -6.42 -20.41
N GLU A 77 -7.01 -5.54 -21.30
CA GLU A 77 -6.23 -4.38 -21.75
C GLU A 77 -6.05 -3.32 -20.65
N ALA A 78 -7.07 -3.09 -19.82
CA ALA A 78 -6.96 -2.25 -18.62
C ALA A 78 -5.87 -2.78 -17.67
N VAL A 79 -5.84 -4.10 -17.44
CA VAL A 79 -4.82 -4.73 -16.60
C VAL A 79 -3.43 -4.56 -17.20
N LYS A 80 -3.25 -4.74 -18.51
CA LYS A 80 -1.96 -4.53 -19.18
C LYS A 80 -1.47 -3.08 -19.03
N TYR A 81 -2.35 -2.11 -19.25
CA TYR A 81 -2.04 -0.70 -19.06
C TYR A 81 -1.65 -0.40 -17.60
N LEU A 82 -2.38 -0.98 -16.64
CA LEU A 82 -2.09 -0.82 -15.22
C LEU A 82 -0.73 -1.42 -14.84
N ILE A 83 -0.32 -2.54 -15.43
CA ILE A 83 1.00 -3.16 -15.21
C ILE A 83 2.10 -2.21 -15.68
N ASP A 84 2.00 -1.69 -16.90
CA ASP A 84 2.98 -0.75 -17.47
C ASP A 84 3.14 0.52 -16.62
N LYS A 85 2.02 1.07 -16.13
CA LYS A 85 2.03 2.21 -15.21
C LYS A 85 2.61 1.86 -13.84
N CYS A 86 2.26 0.71 -13.28
CA CYS A 86 2.84 0.23 -12.02
C CYS A 86 4.35 0.07 -12.12
N GLU A 87 4.87 -0.49 -13.22
CA GLU A 87 6.30 -0.61 -13.47
C GLU A 87 6.99 0.75 -13.53
N THR A 88 6.38 1.71 -14.24
CA THR A 88 6.87 3.09 -14.33
C THR A 88 6.89 3.79 -12.96
N CYS A 89 5.91 3.50 -12.09
CA CYS A 89 5.81 4.04 -10.74
C CYS A 89 6.66 3.28 -9.69
N GLY A 90 7.42 2.25 -10.08
CA GLY A 90 8.26 1.46 -9.17
C GLY A 90 7.49 0.43 -8.33
N MET A 91 6.23 0.15 -8.67
CA MET A 91 5.36 -0.83 -8.02
C MET A 91 5.48 -2.20 -8.69
N LYS A 92 6.60 -2.90 -8.46
CA LYS A 92 6.91 -4.15 -9.18
C LYS A 92 6.26 -5.41 -8.60
N ASP A 93 5.79 -5.37 -7.35
CA ASP A 93 5.30 -6.55 -6.62
C ASP A 93 3.78 -6.52 -6.36
N VAL A 94 3.00 -5.89 -7.23
CA VAL A 94 1.54 -5.85 -7.06
C VAL A 94 0.92 -7.15 -7.58
N PRO A 95 0.10 -7.87 -6.78
CA PRO A 95 -0.57 -9.08 -7.24
C PRO A 95 -1.58 -8.78 -8.36
N MET A 96 -1.62 -9.63 -9.39
CA MET A 96 -2.59 -9.54 -10.49
C MET A 96 -4.05 -9.48 -10.00
N LYS A 97 -4.38 -10.20 -8.91
CA LYS A 97 -5.70 -10.18 -8.28
C LYS A 97 -6.08 -8.78 -7.76
N ASP A 98 -5.12 -8.03 -7.23
CA ASP A 98 -5.34 -6.73 -6.63
C ASP A 98 -5.48 -5.67 -7.73
N MET A 99 -4.70 -5.82 -8.82
CA MET A 99 -4.86 -5.02 -10.05
C MET A 99 -6.27 -5.16 -10.65
N ARG A 100 -6.78 -6.39 -10.80
CA ARG A 100 -8.15 -6.63 -11.25
C ARG A 100 -9.17 -6.03 -10.29
N ALA A 101 -8.98 -6.23 -9.00
CA ALA A 101 -9.89 -5.71 -7.98
C ALA A 101 -10.00 -4.17 -8.01
N VAL A 102 -8.89 -3.44 -8.24
CA VAL A 102 -8.95 -1.97 -8.33
C VAL A 102 -9.66 -1.50 -9.59
N ILE A 103 -9.49 -2.18 -10.73
CA ILE A 103 -10.21 -1.85 -11.98
C ILE A 103 -11.70 -2.17 -11.84
N GLU A 104 -12.06 -3.31 -11.26
CA GLU A 104 -13.45 -3.66 -10.96
C GLU A 104 -14.09 -2.68 -9.97
N SER A 105 -13.33 -2.22 -8.97
CA SER A 105 -13.80 -1.20 -8.04
C SER A 105 -14.07 0.14 -8.74
N ALA A 106 -13.24 0.52 -9.72
CA ALA A 106 -13.44 1.71 -10.53
C ALA A 106 -14.70 1.61 -11.40
N TRP A 107 -14.93 0.46 -12.02
CA TRP A 107 -16.16 0.18 -12.76
C TRP A 107 -17.42 0.23 -11.86
N LEU A 108 -17.34 -0.35 -10.65
CA LEU A 108 -18.43 -0.29 -9.68
C LEU A 108 -18.70 1.14 -9.21
N ASP A 109 -17.66 1.96 -9.02
CA ASP A 109 -17.79 3.37 -8.67
C ASP A 109 -18.49 4.16 -9.78
N ASP A 110 -18.09 3.98 -11.04
CA ASP A 110 -18.72 4.61 -12.20
C ASP A 110 -20.21 4.23 -12.32
N ARG A 111 -20.50 2.93 -12.17
CA ARG A 111 -21.87 2.40 -12.21
C ARG A 111 -22.74 2.87 -11.04
N ARG A 112 -22.13 3.15 -9.88
CA ARG A 112 -22.82 3.74 -8.72
C ARG A 112 -23.08 5.24 -8.91
N GLY A 113 -22.13 5.96 -9.51
CA GLY A 113 -22.29 7.38 -9.85
C GLY A 113 -23.40 7.62 -10.86
N THR A 114 -23.48 6.78 -11.90
CA THR A 114 -24.56 6.81 -12.90
C THR A 114 -25.92 6.48 -12.29
N GLY A 115 -26.02 5.47 -11.41
CA GLY A 115 -27.26 5.13 -10.69
C GLY A 115 -27.75 6.21 -9.70
N SER A 116 -26.85 7.01 -9.13
CA SER A 116 -27.20 8.12 -8.25
C SER A 116 -27.75 9.34 -9.02
N GLN A 117 -27.23 9.62 -10.21
CA GLN A 117 -27.77 10.68 -11.08
C GLN A 117 -29.17 10.33 -11.60
N ASP A 118 -29.40 9.06 -11.93
CA ASP A 118 -30.67 8.60 -12.50
C ASP A 118 -31.82 8.70 -11.48
N ARG A 119 -31.56 8.38 -10.21
CA ARG A 119 -32.52 8.60 -9.11
C ARG A 119 -32.81 10.08 -8.86
N ALA A 120 -31.83 10.97 -9.01
CA ALA A 120 -32.03 12.41 -8.83
C ALA A 120 -32.91 13.00 -9.95
N ARG A 121 -32.75 12.54 -11.19
CA ARG A 121 -33.57 12.97 -12.34
C ARG A 121 -35.02 12.50 -12.26
N LEU A 122 -35.28 11.31 -11.71
CA LEU A 122 -36.66 10.82 -11.49
C LEU A 122 -37.44 11.65 -10.46
N ILE A 123 -36.75 12.30 -9.51
CA ILE A 123 -37.39 13.16 -8.50
C ILE A 123 -37.63 14.59 -9.03
N THR A 124 -36.89 15.02 -10.07
CA THR A 124 -37.02 16.37 -10.67
C THR A 124 -37.73 16.38 -12.02
N GLY A 125 -38.13 15.23 -12.56
CA GLY A 125 -38.72 15.08 -13.88
C GLY A 125 -40.25 15.15 -13.96
N GLU A 126 -40.95 15.45 -12.86
CA GLU A 126 -42.43 15.46 -12.81
C GLU A 126 -43.04 16.87 -12.62
N GLU A 127 -42.41 17.90 -13.21
CA GLU A 127 -43.04 19.20 -13.41
C GLU A 127 -42.65 19.79 -14.77
N ARG A 128 -43.32 19.33 -15.84
CA ARG A 128 -43.76 20.13 -16.99
C ARG A 128 -44.55 19.32 -18.01
#